data_AF-H3CG40-F1
#
_entry.id   AF-H3CG40-F1
#
_cell.length_a   1.000
_cell.length_b   1.000
_cell.length_c   1.000
_cell.angle_alpha   90.00
_cell.angle_beta   90.00
_cell.angle_gamma   90.00
#
_symmetry.space_group_name_H-M   'P 1'
#
loop_
_entity.id
_entity.type
_entity.pdbx_description
1 polymer ?
#
loop_
_entity_poly.entity_id
_entity_poly.type
_entity_poly.pdbx_seq_one_letter_code
_entity_poly.pdbx_strand_id
1 'polypeptide(L)'
;MLKQSEPTSSTLQLVASDMSGIMEKLDTHELDLDDGEYDATDTGAPAEHLPFTAVYHTVGFKEPEANVFLSSPITAKILEVERFTSAQDRFYVTSQRSINKSMPAVYKIEMRHGQFTWLVKRKEKHFVDLHRELRTYKTFMKLPLPSRSHTVKRQTRNEDRQMPVLPRGGGEDELNREGQVSSRRKQLEDYLNNLLKMPMYRNYHATVEFIDASQLSFIHDLGPKGLEGMVSKRSGGHRIPGLNCCGQSRMCYRWSKRWLVVKDSFLLYMKPDSGAISFVMLVDKEFSIKMDSKDTEVKHGVRIDSLSSERRSLVLKCSSYRHARWWGQAIEGFVQKHGSAFLTDHRFGSFAREEQNIPAKW
;
A
#
# COMPACT_ATOMS: atom_id res chain seq x y z
N MET A 1 28.76 -74.69 -21.49
CA MET A 1 27.59 -73.94 -20.99
C MET A 1 28.07 -72.69 -20.30
N LEU A 2 27.74 -71.50 -20.81
CA LEU A 2 27.68 -70.25 -20.05
C LEU A 2 26.83 -69.28 -20.87
N LYS A 3 25.61 -69.02 -20.40
CA LYS A 3 24.65 -68.09 -20.98
C LYS A 3 25.15 -66.66 -20.78
N GLN A 4 25.08 -65.86 -21.84
CA GLN A 4 25.23 -64.40 -21.80
C GLN A 4 24.00 -63.80 -21.08
N SER A 5 24.25 -62.89 -20.14
CA SER A 5 23.23 -62.08 -19.47
C SER A 5 23.09 -60.73 -20.18
N GLU A 6 21.88 -60.41 -20.64
CA GLU A 6 21.51 -59.12 -21.22
C GLU A 6 21.57 -57.98 -20.16
N PRO A 7 21.95 -56.75 -20.55
CA PRO A 7 21.91 -55.60 -19.67
C PRO A 7 20.50 -54.99 -19.61
N THR A 8 19.96 -54.85 -18.41
CA THR A 8 18.70 -54.14 -18.15
C THR A 8 18.89 -52.63 -18.35
N SER A 9 18.19 -52.05 -19.34
CA SER A 9 18.19 -50.60 -19.57
C SER A 9 17.50 -49.87 -18.41
N SER A 10 18.14 -48.79 -17.96
CA SER A 10 17.68 -47.93 -16.86
C SER A 10 16.43 -47.14 -17.25
N THR A 11 15.46 -47.03 -16.33
CA THR A 11 14.21 -46.28 -16.48
C THR A 11 14.40 -44.84 -16.97
N LEU A 12 15.56 -44.23 -16.72
CA LEU A 12 15.90 -42.88 -17.20
C LEU A 12 16.14 -42.82 -18.72
N GLN A 13 16.63 -43.91 -19.32
CA GLN A 13 16.89 -43.98 -20.76
C GLN A 13 15.58 -44.09 -21.56
N LEU A 14 14.60 -44.80 -21.01
CA LEU A 14 13.24 -44.90 -21.56
C LEU A 14 12.51 -43.54 -21.54
N VAL A 15 12.62 -42.78 -20.46
CA VAL A 15 12.01 -41.44 -20.35
C VAL A 15 12.68 -40.43 -21.29
N ALA A 16 14.00 -40.52 -21.46
CA ALA A 16 14.72 -39.66 -22.40
C ALA A 16 14.36 -39.95 -23.87
N SER A 17 14.19 -41.23 -24.24
CA SER A 17 13.71 -41.59 -25.57
C SER A 17 12.26 -41.14 -25.83
N ASP A 18 11.41 -41.19 -24.80
CA ASP A 18 9.99 -40.81 -24.92
C ASP A 18 9.83 -39.30 -25.12
N MET A 19 10.64 -38.48 -24.42
CA MET A 19 10.65 -37.03 -24.60
C MET A 19 11.19 -36.62 -25.98
N SER A 20 12.16 -37.35 -26.53
CA SER A 20 12.68 -37.06 -27.88
C SER A 20 11.66 -37.31 -28.99
N GLY A 21 10.83 -38.35 -28.86
CA GLY A 21 9.76 -38.64 -29.83
C GLY A 21 8.57 -37.68 -29.76
N ILE A 22 8.36 -37.00 -28.63
CA ILE A 22 7.35 -35.94 -28.48
C ILE A 22 7.84 -34.64 -29.12
N MET A 23 9.13 -34.32 -28.99
CA MET A 23 9.74 -33.14 -29.62
C MET A 23 9.75 -33.23 -31.16
N GLU A 24 9.88 -34.43 -31.72
CA GLU A 24 9.83 -34.67 -33.18
C GLU A 24 8.40 -34.63 -33.78
N LYS A 25 7.36 -34.67 -32.93
CA LYS A 25 5.94 -34.62 -33.35
C LYS A 25 5.27 -33.27 -33.14
N LEU A 26 6.01 -32.27 -32.65
CA LEU A 26 5.54 -30.89 -32.57
C LEU A 26 5.70 -30.25 -33.95
N ASP A 27 4.62 -30.31 -34.72
CA ASP A 27 4.50 -29.62 -36.01
C ASP A 27 4.63 -28.12 -35.78
N THR A 28 5.66 -27.50 -36.35
CA THR A 28 5.99 -26.08 -36.15
C THR A 28 5.13 -25.16 -37.01
N HIS A 29 4.24 -25.73 -37.82
CA HIS A 29 3.31 -24.99 -38.69
C HIS A 29 1.92 -24.71 -38.07
N GLU A 30 1.64 -25.12 -36.83
CA GLU A 30 0.40 -24.78 -36.10
C GLU A 30 0.56 -23.60 -35.11
N LEU A 31 1.70 -22.90 -35.13
CA LEU A 31 1.94 -21.68 -34.33
C LEU A 31 1.84 -20.38 -35.16
N ASP A 32 1.15 -20.42 -36.29
CA ASP A 32 0.77 -19.20 -37.02
C ASP A 32 -0.53 -18.64 -36.40
N LEU A 33 -0.40 -18.04 -35.23
CA LEU A 33 -1.40 -17.11 -34.72
C LEU A 33 -1.26 -15.83 -35.54
N ASP A 34 -2.10 -15.74 -36.57
CA ASP A 34 -2.43 -14.55 -37.36
C ASP A 34 -2.10 -13.27 -36.59
N ASP A 35 -1.09 -12.53 -37.09
CA ASP A 35 -0.68 -11.20 -36.64
C ASP A 35 -1.84 -10.22 -36.90
N GLY A 36 -2.86 -10.30 -36.07
CA GLY A 36 -3.88 -9.26 -35.97
C GLY A 36 -3.19 -8.03 -35.41
N GLU A 37 -2.87 -7.07 -36.28
CA GLU A 37 -2.56 -5.69 -35.92
C GLU A 37 -3.59 -5.19 -34.90
N TYR A 38 -3.26 -5.27 -33.62
CA TYR A 38 -3.90 -4.45 -32.61
C TYR A 38 -3.36 -3.05 -32.84
N ASP A 39 -4.22 -2.24 -33.45
CA ASP A 39 -3.99 -0.84 -33.78
C ASP A 39 -3.41 -0.09 -32.57
N ALA A 40 -2.09 -0.01 -32.52
CA ALA A 40 -1.34 0.73 -31.52
C ALA A 40 -1.34 2.20 -31.89
N THR A 41 -2.51 2.81 -32.03
CA THR A 41 -2.67 4.26 -32.00
C THR A 41 -2.66 4.72 -30.55
N ASP A 42 -1.53 4.57 -29.86
CA ASP A 42 -1.23 5.40 -28.68
C ASP A 42 -0.33 6.56 -29.12
N THR A 43 -0.89 7.38 -30.01
CA THR A 43 -0.34 8.69 -30.34
C THR A 43 -0.71 9.67 -29.23
N GLY A 44 0.22 9.86 -28.29
CA GLY A 44 0.53 11.19 -27.74
C GLY A 44 -0.47 11.84 -26.78
N ALA A 45 -1.26 11.07 -26.02
CA ALA A 45 -1.98 11.63 -24.87
C ALA A 45 -1.09 11.60 -23.60
N PRO A 46 -1.12 12.64 -22.75
CA PRO A 46 -0.44 12.59 -21.46
C PRO A 46 -1.07 11.46 -20.63
N ALA A 47 -0.33 10.37 -20.40
CA ALA A 47 -0.83 9.16 -19.74
C ALA A 47 -1.72 9.49 -18.53
N GLU A 48 -3.04 9.36 -18.72
CA GLU A 48 -4.06 9.65 -17.71
C GLU A 48 -4.08 8.57 -16.62
N HIS A 49 -3.45 7.41 -16.89
CA HIS A 49 -3.43 6.23 -16.05
C HIS A 49 -2.08 5.52 -16.13
N LEU A 50 -1.67 4.83 -15.06
CA LEU A 50 -0.57 3.86 -15.15
C LEU A 50 -1.10 2.55 -15.74
N PRO A 51 -0.38 1.92 -16.69
CA PRO A 51 -0.80 0.65 -17.27
C PRO A 51 -0.73 -0.48 -16.23
N PHE A 52 -1.55 -1.51 -16.41
CA PHE A 52 -1.53 -2.70 -15.54
C PHE A 52 -0.14 -3.35 -15.44
N THR A 53 0.64 -3.32 -16.52
CA THR A 53 2.01 -3.88 -16.57
C THR A 53 2.97 -3.25 -15.55
N ALA A 54 2.67 -2.06 -15.02
CA ALA A 54 3.47 -1.42 -13.97
C ALA A 54 3.60 -2.28 -12.69
N VAL A 55 2.67 -3.20 -12.44
CA VAL A 55 2.72 -4.15 -11.30
C VAL A 55 3.99 -5.02 -11.33
N TYR A 56 4.52 -5.33 -12.52
CA TYR A 56 5.71 -6.17 -12.68
C TYR A 56 7.04 -5.43 -12.52
N HIS A 57 7.01 -4.09 -12.50
CA HIS A 57 8.19 -3.24 -12.50
C HIS A 57 8.36 -2.44 -11.20
N THR A 58 7.76 -2.91 -10.11
CA THR A 58 7.88 -2.24 -8.80
C THR A 58 9.30 -2.35 -8.25
N VAL A 59 9.86 -1.22 -7.79
CA VAL A 59 11.18 -1.15 -7.15
C VAL A 59 11.10 -0.75 -5.67
N GLY A 60 12.23 -0.76 -4.97
CA GLY A 60 12.31 -0.26 -3.59
C GLY A 60 11.79 1.17 -3.45
N PHE A 61 11.11 1.49 -2.35
CA PHE A 61 10.41 2.76 -2.18
C PHE A 61 11.34 3.97 -2.08
N LYS A 62 12.62 3.72 -1.82
CA LYS A 62 13.67 4.74 -1.72
C LYS A 62 14.50 4.86 -3.00
N GLU A 63 14.28 3.99 -3.97
CA GLU A 63 15.01 4.01 -5.24
C GLU A 63 14.53 5.19 -6.10
N PRO A 64 15.45 5.89 -6.79
CA PRO A 64 15.10 7.04 -7.63
C PRO A 64 14.26 6.66 -8.86
N GLU A 65 14.30 5.39 -9.29
CA GLU A 65 13.52 4.85 -10.40
C GLU A 65 12.04 4.60 -10.04
N ALA A 66 11.66 4.72 -8.76
CA ALA A 66 10.28 4.48 -8.31
C ALA A 66 9.30 5.47 -8.96
N ASN A 67 8.51 4.97 -9.93
CA ASN A 67 7.49 5.76 -10.59
C ASN A 67 6.14 5.61 -9.86
N VAL A 68 5.75 6.66 -9.14
CA VAL A 68 4.54 6.65 -8.30
C VAL A 68 3.41 7.49 -8.89
N PHE A 69 3.70 8.57 -9.62
CA PHE A 69 2.69 9.59 -9.93
C PHE A 69 2.39 9.70 -11.42
N LEU A 70 1.15 10.05 -11.74
CA LEU A 70 0.70 10.46 -13.06
C LEU A 70 1.26 11.85 -13.43
N SER A 71 1.09 12.22 -14.70
CA SER A 71 1.38 13.57 -15.21
C SER A 71 0.51 14.66 -14.58
N SER A 72 -0.69 14.28 -14.12
CA SER A 72 -1.69 15.17 -13.51
C SER A 72 -1.21 15.85 -12.22
N PRO A 73 -1.74 17.03 -11.85
CA PRO A 73 -1.43 17.64 -10.57
C PRO A 73 -1.97 16.80 -9.39
N ILE A 74 -1.36 16.98 -8.22
CA ILE A 74 -1.85 16.44 -6.95
C ILE A 74 -2.36 17.61 -6.11
N THR A 75 -3.57 17.51 -5.60
CA THR A 75 -4.14 18.52 -4.70
C THR A 75 -4.53 17.89 -3.37
N ALA A 76 -4.43 18.69 -2.31
CA ALA A 76 -4.80 18.32 -0.95
C ALA A 76 -5.82 19.32 -0.40
N LYS A 77 -6.89 18.82 0.22
CA LYS A 77 -7.91 19.59 0.90
C LYS A 77 -8.13 19.03 2.29
N ILE A 78 -7.80 19.78 3.33
CA ILE A 78 -8.09 19.37 4.69
C ILE A 78 -9.60 19.57 4.89
N LEU A 79 -10.33 18.53 5.33
CA LEU A 79 -11.79 18.56 5.48
C LEU A 79 -12.22 18.88 6.91
N GLU A 80 -11.62 18.19 7.88
CA GLU A 80 -12.04 18.22 9.29
C GLU A 80 -10.81 18.05 10.20
N VAL A 81 -10.90 18.61 11.41
CA VAL A 81 -9.90 18.45 12.47
C VAL A 81 -10.55 17.71 13.63
N GLU A 82 -10.29 16.41 13.73
CA GLU A 82 -10.76 15.57 14.84
C GLU A 82 -9.91 15.90 16.09
N ARG A 83 -10.56 16.40 17.16
CA ARG A 83 -9.95 16.62 18.48
C ARG A 83 -10.60 15.68 19.48
N PHE A 84 -9.79 14.89 20.17
CA PHE A 84 -10.29 14.04 21.24
C PHE A 84 -10.01 14.72 22.57
N THR A 85 -11.07 15.14 23.27
CA THR A 85 -10.98 15.44 24.68
C THR A 85 -11.00 14.12 25.44
N SER A 86 -10.02 13.88 26.31
CA SER A 86 -10.16 12.80 27.29
C SER A 86 -11.20 13.26 28.30
N ALA A 87 -12.44 12.81 28.19
CA ALA A 87 -13.36 12.89 29.31
C ALA A 87 -12.76 12.01 30.42
N GLN A 88 -12.29 12.61 31.52
CA GLN A 88 -11.92 11.82 32.70
C GLN A 88 -13.12 10.95 33.08
N ASP A 89 -12.83 9.66 33.29
CA ASP A 89 -13.73 8.73 33.96
C ASP A 89 -14.17 9.36 35.28
N ARG A 90 -15.48 9.60 35.44
CA ARG A 90 -16.09 10.35 36.56
C ARG A 90 -16.04 9.60 37.91
N PHE A 91 -15.13 8.65 38.10
CA PHE A 91 -15.14 7.72 39.24
C PHE A 91 -13.85 7.58 40.04
N TYR A 92 -12.76 8.29 39.72
CA TYR A 92 -11.58 8.34 40.59
C TYR A 92 -11.05 9.75 40.79
N VAL A 93 -11.62 10.45 41.78
CA VAL A 93 -11.01 11.66 42.35
C VAL A 93 -9.87 11.22 43.25
N THR A 94 -8.66 11.13 42.70
CA THR A 94 -7.43 11.13 43.51
C THR A 94 -6.67 12.42 43.22
N SER A 95 -6.40 13.17 44.28
CA SER A 95 -5.80 14.50 44.31
C SER A 95 -4.33 14.49 43.88
N GLN A 96 -4.08 14.22 42.61
CA GLN A 96 -2.82 14.57 41.94
C GLN A 96 -3.18 15.42 40.72
N ARG A 97 -2.50 16.57 40.56
CA ARG A 97 -2.63 17.49 39.41
C ARG A 97 -2.52 16.69 38.10
N SER A 98 -3.64 16.24 37.55
CA SER A 98 -3.69 15.61 36.24
C SER A 98 -3.83 16.74 35.21
N ILE A 99 -2.75 17.01 34.50
CA ILE A 99 -2.77 17.89 33.33
C ILE A 99 -3.74 17.24 32.34
N ASN A 100 -4.81 17.94 31.98
CA ASN A 100 -5.72 17.54 30.92
C ASN A 100 -4.90 17.38 29.64
N LYS A 101 -4.47 16.17 29.33
CA LYS A 101 -3.67 15.89 28.14
C LYS A 101 -4.62 15.86 26.94
N SER A 102 -4.90 17.04 26.39
CA SER A 102 -5.63 17.15 25.13
C SER A 102 -4.93 16.27 24.10
N MET A 103 -5.69 15.39 23.43
CA MET A 103 -5.08 14.53 22.42
C MET A 103 -4.72 15.39 21.20
N PRO A 104 -3.58 15.14 20.53
CA PRO A 104 -3.18 15.91 19.37
C PRO A 104 -4.25 15.87 18.28
N ALA A 105 -4.53 17.04 17.70
CA ALA A 105 -5.47 17.18 16.59
C ALA A 105 -5.07 16.26 15.41
N VAL A 106 -6.07 15.59 14.84
CA VAL A 106 -5.93 14.74 13.65
C VAL A 106 -6.64 15.41 12.48
N TYR A 107 -5.88 15.75 11.46
CA TYR A 107 -6.37 16.36 10.23
C TYR A 107 -6.79 15.25 9.25
N LYS A 108 -8.03 15.29 8.78
CA LYS A 108 -8.53 14.46 7.69
C LYS A 108 -8.33 15.21 6.38
N ILE A 109 -7.48 14.68 5.52
CA ILE A 109 -7.01 15.32 4.28
C ILE A 109 -7.54 14.52 3.10
N GLU A 110 -8.34 15.15 2.25
CA GLU A 110 -8.73 14.62 0.95
C GLU A 110 -7.62 14.94 -0.06
N MET A 111 -7.15 13.89 -0.72
CA MET A 111 -6.13 13.96 -1.75
C MET A 111 -6.78 13.66 -3.09
N ARG A 112 -6.39 14.39 -4.14
CA ARG A 112 -6.86 14.16 -5.51
C ARG A 112 -5.69 14.13 -6.47
N HIS A 113 -5.70 13.17 -7.38
CA HIS A 113 -4.70 13.02 -8.43
C HIS A 113 -5.27 12.27 -9.64
N GLY A 114 -5.38 12.96 -10.78
CA GLY A 114 -6.16 12.45 -11.91
C GLY A 114 -7.61 12.16 -11.47
N GLN A 115 -8.10 10.97 -11.81
CA GLN A 115 -9.41 10.47 -11.37
C GLN A 115 -9.45 9.91 -9.95
N PHE A 116 -8.29 9.74 -9.31
CA PHE A 116 -8.22 9.12 -7.98
C PHE A 116 -8.44 10.15 -6.88
N THR A 117 -9.32 9.80 -5.94
CA THR A 117 -9.56 10.58 -4.72
C THR A 117 -9.49 9.66 -3.50
N TRP A 118 -8.69 10.02 -2.50
CA TRP A 118 -8.53 9.21 -1.28
C TRP A 118 -8.34 10.09 -0.04
N LEU A 119 -8.49 9.49 1.14
CA LEU A 119 -8.42 10.18 2.42
C LEU A 119 -7.17 9.76 3.21
N VAL A 120 -6.45 10.75 3.71
CA VAL A 120 -5.26 10.59 4.55
C VAL A 120 -5.54 11.22 5.91
N LYS A 121 -5.21 10.52 7.01
CA LYS A 121 -5.27 11.09 8.36
C LYS A 121 -3.87 11.41 8.87
N ARG A 122 -3.59 12.66 9.24
CA ARG A 122 -2.27 13.08 9.76
C ARG A 122 -2.41 13.97 11.00
N LYS A 123 -1.47 13.82 11.93
CA LYS A 123 -1.31 14.72 13.08
C LYS A 123 -0.35 15.83 12.72
N GLU A 124 -0.40 16.93 13.44
CA GLU A 124 0.56 18.03 13.29
C GLU A 124 2.02 17.55 13.41
N LYS A 125 2.29 16.65 14.35
CA LYS A 125 3.60 16.00 14.49
C LYS A 125 4.10 15.38 13.17
N HIS A 126 3.23 14.76 12.39
CA HIS A 126 3.63 14.15 11.12
C HIS A 126 4.08 15.21 10.09
N PHE A 127 3.45 16.40 10.07
CA PHE A 127 3.90 17.50 9.22
C PHE A 127 5.28 18.02 9.66
N VAL A 128 5.51 18.12 10.97
CA VAL A 128 6.80 18.52 11.55
C VAL A 128 7.91 17.52 11.21
N ASP A 129 7.62 16.23 11.38
CA ASP A 129 8.57 15.14 11.09
C ASP A 129 8.90 15.12 9.59
N LEU A 130 7.89 15.24 8.70
CA LEU A 130 8.10 15.36 7.26
C LEU A 130 8.95 16.58 6.90
N HIS A 131 8.64 17.75 7.47
CA HIS A 131 9.39 18.97 7.18
C HIS A 131 10.86 18.86 7.59
N ARG A 132 11.14 18.24 8.75
CA ARG A 132 12.50 17.97 9.22
C ARG A 132 13.24 17.09 8.23
N GLU A 133 12.60 16.01 7.78
CA GLU A 133 13.22 15.07 6.84
C GLU A 133 13.53 15.72 5.49
N LEU A 134 12.60 16.51 4.95
CA LEU A 134 12.79 17.23 3.69
C LEU A 134 13.89 18.29 3.77
N ARG A 135 14.07 18.95 4.92
CA ARG A 135 15.21 19.85 5.15
C ARG A 135 16.52 19.10 5.12
N THR A 136 16.58 17.96 5.82
CA THR A 136 17.75 17.08 5.82
C THR A 136 18.08 16.62 4.40
N TYR A 137 17.08 16.17 3.64
CA TYR A 137 17.22 15.80 2.23
C TYR A 137 17.74 16.97 1.37
N LYS A 138 17.17 18.17 1.53
CA LYS A 138 17.64 19.38 0.83
C LYS A 138 19.11 19.67 1.13
N THR A 139 19.54 19.52 2.38
CA THR A 139 20.94 19.72 2.78
C THR A 139 21.85 18.66 2.15
N PHE A 140 21.48 17.38 2.19
CA PHE A 140 22.23 16.31 1.52
C PHE A 140 22.37 16.57 0.01
N MET A 141 21.31 17.03 -0.64
CA MET A 141 21.31 17.40 -2.05
C MET A 141 22.10 18.69 -2.36
N LYS A 142 22.51 19.47 -1.35
CA LYS A 142 23.39 20.64 -1.50
C LYS A 142 24.86 20.31 -1.22
N LEU A 143 25.15 19.24 -0.51
CA LEU A 143 26.53 18.84 -0.25
C LEU A 143 27.22 18.46 -1.59
N PRO A 144 28.45 18.95 -1.83
CA PRO A 144 29.27 18.45 -2.92
C PRO A 144 29.72 17.03 -2.56
N LEU A 145 29.07 16.02 -3.13
CA LEU A 145 29.61 14.66 -3.10
C LEU A 145 30.82 14.62 -4.05
N PRO A 146 31.97 14.07 -3.63
CA PRO A 146 33.14 13.94 -4.48
C PRO A 146 32.90 12.80 -5.47
N SER A 147 32.20 13.07 -6.57
CA SER A 147 32.25 12.21 -7.76
C SER A 147 32.86 13.00 -8.92
N ARG A 148 33.87 12.41 -9.55
CA ARG A 148 34.83 13.05 -10.48
C ARG A 148 34.22 13.64 -11.77
N SER A 149 32.91 13.52 -12.00
CA SER A 149 32.32 13.79 -13.32
C SER A 149 31.09 14.73 -13.34
N HIS A 150 30.65 15.28 -12.20
CA HIS A 150 29.33 15.96 -12.12
C HIS A 150 29.33 17.46 -11.81
N THR A 151 30.49 18.10 -11.73
CA THR A 151 30.60 19.52 -11.33
C THR A 151 29.95 20.49 -12.33
N VAL A 152 29.92 20.14 -13.62
CA VAL A 152 29.49 21.06 -14.70
C VAL A 152 27.96 21.14 -14.86
N LYS A 153 27.19 20.07 -14.58
CA LYS A 153 25.72 20.07 -14.74
C LYS A 153 24.95 20.71 -13.56
N ARG A 154 25.64 21.08 -12.48
CA ARG A 154 24.99 21.56 -11.23
C ARG A 154 24.76 23.07 -11.21
N GLN A 155 25.46 23.84 -12.05
CA GLN A 155 25.39 25.30 -12.04
C GLN A 155 24.11 25.86 -12.70
N THR A 156 23.41 25.11 -13.55
CA THR A 156 22.25 25.64 -14.30
C THR A 156 20.87 25.34 -13.69
N ARG A 157 20.79 24.70 -12.50
CA ARG A 157 19.51 24.27 -11.91
C ARG A 157 19.19 24.86 -10.53
N ASN A 158 19.82 25.98 -10.21
CA ASN A 158 19.89 26.51 -8.84
C ASN A 158 19.17 27.86 -8.63
N GLU A 159 18.32 28.28 -9.57
CA GLU A 159 17.50 29.48 -9.41
C GLU A 159 16.11 29.10 -8.80
N ASP A 160 15.80 29.73 -7.67
CA ASP A 160 14.47 29.92 -7.08
C ASP A 160 13.59 28.71 -6.75
N ARG A 161 14.09 27.78 -5.93
CA ARG A 161 13.23 26.79 -5.25
C ARG A 161 13.36 26.88 -3.72
N GLN A 162 12.79 27.95 -3.16
CA GLN A 162 12.61 28.05 -1.71
C GLN A 162 11.64 26.96 -1.23
N MET A 163 12.03 26.25 -0.18
CA MET A 163 11.18 25.18 0.39
C MET A 163 10.02 25.87 1.12
N PRO A 164 8.77 25.38 0.97
CA PRO A 164 7.64 25.93 1.71
C PRO A 164 7.95 25.96 3.22
N VAL A 165 7.63 27.05 3.87
CA VAL A 165 7.84 27.20 5.32
C VAL A 165 6.74 26.43 6.03
N LEU A 166 7.11 25.44 6.86
CA LEU A 166 6.13 24.84 7.75
C LEU A 166 5.71 25.91 8.76
N PRO A 167 4.42 26.25 8.87
CA PRO A 167 4.01 27.29 9.79
C PRO A 167 4.27 26.80 11.22
N ARG A 168 4.95 27.60 12.03
CA ARG A 168 5.29 27.24 13.42
C ARG A 168 4.01 27.26 14.24
N GLY A 169 3.67 26.14 14.88
CA GLY A 169 2.58 26.12 15.85
C GLY A 169 3.00 26.95 17.05
N GLY A 170 2.17 27.92 17.44
CA GLY A 170 2.13 28.38 18.83
C GLY A 170 1.89 27.16 19.74
N GLY A 171 2.42 27.19 20.95
CA GLY A 171 2.50 26.03 21.85
C GLY A 171 1.18 25.28 22.03
N GLU A 172 1.28 24.06 22.58
CA GLU A 172 0.15 23.13 22.80
C GLU A 172 -1.04 23.77 23.55
N ASP A 173 -0.81 24.86 24.28
CA ASP A 173 -1.80 25.64 25.04
C ASP A 173 -2.54 26.73 24.23
N GLU A 174 -2.08 27.12 23.03
CA GLU A 174 -2.66 28.25 22.27
C GLU A 174 -3.77 27.86 21.28
N LEU A 175 -4.00 26.56 21.04
CA LEU A 175 -4.90 26.09 19.98
C LEU A 175 -6.39 26.04 20.37
N ASN A 176 -6.81 26.72 21.44
CA ASN A 176 -8.13 26.55 22.07
C ASN A 176 -9.27 27.40 21.47
N ARG A 177 -9.03 28.22 20.43
CA ARG A 177 -10.07 29.00 19.72
C ARG A 177 -10.34 28.48 18.31
N GLU A 178 -11.60 28.25 17.95
CA GLU A 178 -12.05 27.73 16.64
C GLU A 178 -11.50 28.54 15.44
N GLY A 179 -11.41 29.87 15.57
CA GLY A 179 -10.83 30.73 14.52
C GLY A 179 -9.34 30.46 14.23
N GLN A 180 -8.55 30.09 15.24
CA GLN A 180 -7.14 29.73 15.07
C GLN A 180 -6.97 28.35 14.43
N VAL A 181 -7.92 27.42 14.67
CA VAL A 181 -7.92 26.10 14.03
C VAL A 181 -8.15 26.20 12.53
N SER A 182 -9.09 27.06 12.11
CA SER A 182 -9.35 27.32 10.69
C SER A 182 -8.13 27.93 9.99
N SER A 183 -7.49 28.92 10.62
CA SER A 183 -6.24 29.50 10.12
C SER A 183 -5.12 28.45 10.01
N ARG A 184 -4.91 27.64 11.06
CA ARG A 184 -3.90 26.58 11.09
C ARG A 184 -4.13 25.52 10.01
N ARG A 185 -5.39 25.10 9.84
CA ARG A 185 -5.82 24.18 8.78
C ARG A 185 -5.42 24.72 7.41
N LYS A 186 -5.80 25.96 7.09
CA LYS A 186 -5.49 26.58 5.81
C LYS A 186 -3.97 26.66 5.57
N GLN A 187 -3.21 27.03 6.59
CA GLN A 187 -1.76 27.08 6.49
C GLN A 187 -1.11 25.71 6.21
N LEU A 188 -1.59 24.64 6.84
CA LEU A 188 -1.10 23.28 6.59
C LEU A 188 -1.51 22.76 5.21
N GLU A 189 -2.71 23.12 4.75
CA GLU A 189 -3.21 22.83 3.41
C GLU A 189 -2.36 23.53 2.34
N ASP A 190 -2.11 24.83 2.48
CA ASP A 190 -1.27 25.62 1.58
C ASP A 190 0.16 25.09 1.56
N TYR A 191 0.72 24.74 2.72
CA TYR A 191 2.04 24.12 2.84
C TYR A 191 2.12 22.82 2.04
N LEU A 192 1.15 21.92 2.21
CA LEU A 192 1.14 20.62 1.55
C LEU A 192 0.95 20.75 0.03
N ASN A 193 0.02 21.61 -0.42
CA ASN A 193 -0.16 21.86 -1.85
C ASN A 193 1.08 22.46 -2.51
N ASN A 194 1.75 23.43 -1.85
CA ASN A 194 3.00 23.99 -2.36
C ASN A 194 4.13 22.96 -2.41
N LEU A 195 4.18 22.06 -1.43
CA LEU A 195 5.13 20.95 -1.43
C LEU A 195 4.91 20.00 -2.61
N LEU A 196 3.65 19.61 -2.86
CA LEU A 196 3.27 18.66 -3.90
C LEU A 196 3.44 19.23 -5.32
N LYS A 197 3.45 20.55 -5.50
CA LYS A 197 3.79 21.20 -6.77
C LYS A 197 5.26 21.05 -7.15
N MET A 198 6.15 20.73 -6.20
CA MET A 198 7.60 20.66 -6.43
C MET A 198 8.03 19.19 -6.62
N PRO A 199 8.39 18.73 -7.85
CA PRO A 199 8.68 17.32 -8.10
C PRO A 199 9.79 16.73 -7.22
N MET A 200 10.78 17.56 -6.86
CA MET A 200 11.88 17.18 -5.97
C MET A 200 11.42 16.72 -4.59
N TYR A 201 10.38 17.37 -4.04
CA TYR A 201 9.83 17.02 -2.73
C TYR A 201 8.67 16.05 -2.88
N ARG A 202 7.80 16.24 -3.88
CA ARG A 202 6.69 15.35 -4.21
C ARG A 202 7.16 13.89 -4.35
N ASN A 203 8.22 13.66 -5.11
CA ASN A 203 8.73 12.32 -5.40
C ASN A 203 9.66 11.77 -4.30
N TYR A 204 9.90 12.52 -3.22
CA TYR A 204 10.71 12.03 -2.11
C TYR A 204 9.91 10.99 -1.31
N HIS A 205 10.52 9.85 -0.98
CA HIS A 205 9.84 8.71 -0.37
C HIS A 205 9.04 9.06 0.90
N ALA A 206 9.53 9.97 1.74
CA ALA A 206 8.78 10.38 2.94
C ALA A 206 7.52 11.18 2.61
N THR A 207 7.51 11.94 1.52
CA THR A 207 6.31 12.64 1.04
C THR A 207 5.31 11.64 0.46
N VAL A 208 5.78 10.65 -0.29
CA VAL A 208 4.96 9.55 -0.82
C VAL A 208 4.31 8.74 0.33
N GLU A 209 5.08 8.39 1.35
CA GLU A 209 4.57 7.76 2.58
C GLU A 209 3.61 8.69 3.34
N PHE A 210 3.90 9.99 3.41
CA PHE A 210 3.04 10.95 4.09
C PHE A 210 1.64 11.06 3.47
N ILE A 211 1.50 10.86 2.15
CA ILE A 211 0.20 10.91 1.49
C ILE A 211 -0.43 9.53 1.27
N ASP A 212 0.13 8.46 1.86
CA ASP A 212 -0.35 7.09 1.70
C ASP A 212 -0.43 6.68 0.21
N ALA A 213 0.65 6.89 -0.54
CA ALA A 213 0.77 6.49 -1.94
C ALA A 213 1.92 5.50 -2.18
N SER A 214 1.85 4.78 -3.31
CA SER A 214 2.84 3.81 -3.77
C SER A 214 2.73 3.60 -5.28
N GLN A 215 3.61 2.78 -5.83
CA GLN A 215 3.64 2.43 -7.26
C GLN A 215 2.35 1.73 -7.75
N LEU A 216 1.49 1.24 -6.84
CA LEU A 216 0.22 0.57 -7.15
C LEU A 216 -1.01 1.49 -6.99
N SER A 217 -0.79 2.71 -6.53
CA SER A 217 -1.86 3.64 -6.16
C SER A 217 -2.76 4.03 -7.31
N PHE A 218 -2.17 4.34 -8.47
CA PHE A 218 -2.84 4.98 -9.60
C PHE A 218 -2.84 4.12 -10.86
N ILE A 219 -2.75 2.80 -10.68
CA ILE A 219 -3.02 1.82 -11.73
C ILE A 219 -4.53 1.64 -11.80
N HIS A 220 -5.14 2.03 -12.93
CA HIS A 220 -6.59 2.03 -13.10
C HIS A 220 -7.19 0.63 -12.98
N ASP A 221 -6.57 -0.35 -13.61
CA ASP A 221 -7.09 -1.72 -13.71
C ASP A 221 -6.97 -2.50 -12.39
N LEU A 222 -6.30 -1.94 -11.37
CA LEU A 222 -6.33 -2.47 -9.99
C LEU A 222 -7.53 -1.96 -9.19
N GLY A 223 -8.43 -1.20 -9.80
CA GLY A 223 -9.59 -0.63 -9.15
C GLY A 223 -9.28 0.64 -8.34
N PRO A 224 -10.25 1.13 -7.55
CA PRO A 224 -10.15 2.40 -6.84
C PRO A 224 -8.92 2.47 -5.93
N LYS A 225 -8.39 3.69 -5.71
CA LYS A 225 -7.32 3.89 -4.73
C LYS A 225 -7.89 3.77 -3.32
N GLY A 226 -7.70 2.60 -2.72
CA GLY A 226 -8.07 2.34 -1.34
C GLY A 226 -6.99 2.76 -0.35
N LEU A 227 -7.01 2.10 0.80
CA LEU A 227 -6.13 2.40 1.92
C LEU A 227 -4.73 1.86 1.66
N GLU A 228 -3.74 2.68 1.99
CA GLU A 228 -2.35 2.28 1.91
C GLU A 228 -1.62 2.76 3.15
N GLY A 229 -0.54 2.07 3.52
CA GLY A 229 0.31 2.52 4.61
C GLY A 229 1.20 1.46 5.22
N MET A 230 2.13 1.92 6.06
CA MET A 230 3.03 1.05 6.80
C MET A 230 2.30 0.28 7.91
N VAL A 231 2.45 -1.03 7.91
CA VAL A 231 1.88 -1.95 8.91
C VAL A 231 2.96 -2.87 9.49
N SER A 232 2.73 -3.35 10.72
CA SER A 232 3.55 -4.39 11.35
C SER A 232 2.84 -5.73 11.20
N LYS A 233 3.31 -6.58 10.29
CA LYS A 233 2.70 -7.86 9.90
C LYS A 233 3.34 -9.05 10.63
N ARG A 234 2.52 -10.00 11.12
CA ARG A 234 2.94 -11.23 11.80
C ARG A 234 3.45 -12.29 10.81
N SER A 235 4.54 -12.99 11.11
CA SER A 235 5.00 -14.16 10.33
C SER A 235 4.11 -15.39 10.58
N GLY A 236 4.24 -16.43 9.75
CA GLY A 236 3.60 -17.72 10.02
C GLY A 236 2.07 -17.71 9.91
N GLY A 237 1.54 -17.05 8.87
CA GLY A 237 0.09 -17.09 8.59
C GLY A 237 -0.37 -18.45 8.08
N HIS A 238 0.50 -19.24 7.43
CA HIS A 238 0.14 -20.58 6.94
C HIS A 238 -0.05 -21.57 8.11
N ARG A 239 -1.26 -22.09 8.27
CA ARG A 239 -1.52 -23.34 8.98
C ARG A 239 -0.98 -24.48 8.11
N ILE A 240 0.13 -25.08 8.52
CA ILE A 240 0.62 -26.33 7.93
C ILE A 240 -0.06 -27.47 8.69
N PRO A 241 -0.95 -28.25 8.05
CA PRO A 241 -1.58 -29.40 8.71
C PRO A 241 -0.50 -30.36 9.23
N GLY A 242 -0.59 -30.77 10.49
CA GLY A 242 0.39 -31.67 11.13
C GLY A 242 1.55 -31.00 11.87
N LEU A 243 1.69 -29.66 11.82
CA LEU A 243 2.74 -28.93 12.53
C LEU A 243 2.16 -27.79 13.40
N ASN A 244 1.65 -28.15 14.57
CA ASN A 244 0.97 -27.22 15.50
C ASN A 244 1.91 -26.24 16.23
N CYS A 245 3.24 -26.33 16.04
CA CYS A 245 4.22 -25.48 16.73
C CYS A 245 4.66 -24.26 15.92
N CYS A 246 4.53 -24.25 14.60
CA CYS A 246 5.01 -23.16 13.74
C CYS A 246 3.90 -22.13 13.47
N GLY A 247 3.74 -21.17 14.39
CA GLY A 247 2.91 -19.96 14.18
C GLY A 247 1.85 -19.69 15.25
N GLN A 248 1.65 -20.63 16.19
CA GLN A 248 0.64 -20.53 17.23
C GLN A 248 1.20 -20.07 18.60
N SER A 249 2.48 -20.33 18.88
CA SER A 249 3.13 -19.83 20.10
C SER A 249 3.77 -18.45 19.88
N ARG A 250 3.67 -17.58 20.89
CA ARG A 250 4.32 -16.24 20.93
C ARG A 250 5.85 -16.30 20.71
N MET A 251 6.45 -17.47 20.89
CA MET A 251 7.89 -17.69 20.71
C MET A 251 8.30 -17.82 19.23
N CYS A 252 7.37 -18.14 18.33
CA CYS A 252 7.70 -18.56 16.96
C CYS A 252 7.33 -17.57 15.86
N TYR A 253 6.58 -16.49 16.16
CA TYR A 253 6.25 -15.47 15.16
C TYR A 253 7.12 -14.21 15.29
N ARG A 254 7.51 -13.66 14.14
CA ARG A 254 8.27 -12.41 13.99
C ARG A 254 7.36 -11.33 13.42
N TRP A 255 7.63 -10.09 13.79
CA TRP A 255 6.99 -8.92 13.21
C TRP A 255 7.84 -8.36 12.08
N SER A 256 7.20 -7.93 11.00
CA SER A 256 7.89 -7.31 9.88
C SER A 256 7.12 -6.10 9.40
N LYS A 257 7.85 -5.01 9.12
CA LYS A 257 7.30 -3.83 8.49
C LYS A 257 6.95 -4.16 7.03
N ARG A 258 5.73 -3.83 6.62
CA ARG A 258 5.23 -4.02 5.26
C ARG A 258 4.39 -2.82 4.85
N TRP A 259 4.35 -2.53 3.56
CA TRP A 259 3.38 -1.58 3.01
C TRP A 259 2.12 -2.36 2.66
N LEU A 260 0.99 -2.06 3.30
CA LEU A 260 -0.30 -2.66 2.97
C LEU A 260 -0.96 -1.84 1.86
N VAL A 261 -1.57 -2.50 0.90
CA VAL A 261 -2.41 -1.90 -0.13
C VAL A 261 -3.76 -2.60 -0.12
N VAL A 262 -4.83 -1.81 -0.03
CA VAL A 262 -6.21 -2.28 0.00
C VAL A 262 -6.89 -1.81 -1.27
N LYS A 263 -7.40 -2.76 -2.05
CA LYS A 263 -8.24 -2.54 -3.23
C LYS A 263 -9.63 -3.12 -2.96
N ASP A 264 -10.52 -2.98 -3.93
CA ASP A 264 -11.92 -3.41 -3.85
C ASP A 264 -12.07 -4.94 -3.83
N SER A 265 -11.26 -5.62 -4.65
CA SER A 265 -11.27 -7.07 -4.86
C SER A 265 -10.19 -7.81 -4.07
N PHE A 266 -9.15 -7.13 -3.57
CA PHE A 266 -8.05 -7.76 -2.84
C PHE A 266 -7.32 -6.80 -1.89
N LEU A 267 -6.54 -7.40 -0.99
CA LEU A 267 -5.54 -6.73 -0.18
C LEU A 267 -4.19 -7.38 -0.47
N LEU A 268 -3.13 -6.58 -0.52
CA LEU A 268 -1.78 -7.11 -0.65
C LEU A 268 -0.82 -6.39 0.26
N TYR A 269 0.35 -6.99 0.47
CA TYR A 269 1.43 -6.27 1.13
C TYR A 269 2.77 -6.42 0.42
N MET A 270 3.53 -5.33 0.43
CA MET A 270 4.81 -5.22 -0.26
C MET A 270 5.96 -5.06 0.74
N LYS A 271 7.15 -5.44 0.28
CA LYS A 271 8.43 -5.15 0.91
C LYS A 271 8.88 -3.73 0.52
N PRO A 272 8.95 -2.76 1.44
CA PRO A 272 9.32 -1.39 1.09
C PRO A 272 10.76 -1.25 0.57
N ASP A 273 11.64 -2.15 1.00
CA ASP A 273 13.04 -2.24 0.61
C ASP A 273 13.22 -2.68 -0.85
N SER A 274 12.49 -3.70 -1.29
CA SER A 274 12.65 -4.25 -2.65
C SER A 274 11.53 -3.91 -3.62
N GLY A 275 10.41 -3.33 -3.13
CA GLY A 275 9.18 -3.16 -3.91
C GLY A 275 8.37 -4.45 -4.11
N ALA A 276 8.90 -5.61 -3.74
CA ALA A 276 8.28 -6.88 -4.11
C ALA A 276 6.93 -7.10 -3.39
N ILE A 277 5.90 -7.42 -4.16
CA ILE A 277 4.61 -7.91 -3.65
C ILE A 277 4.85 -9.27 -3.01
N SER A 278 4.60 -9.37 -1.71
CA SER A 278 4.91 -10.57 -0.93
C SER A 278 3.74 -11.52 -0.74
N PHE A 279 2.51 -11.01 -0.85
CA PHE A 279 1.28 -11.79 -0.70
C PHE A 279 0.07 -10.96 -1.14
N VAL A 280 -0.92 -11.64 -1.72
CA VAL A 280 -2.22 -11.11 -2.09
C VAL A 280 -3.29 -11.95 -1.40
N MET A 281 -4.30 -11.30 -0.82
CA MET A 281 -5.48 -11.87 -0.19
C MET A 281 -6.70 -11.37 -0.95
N LEU A 282 -7.50 -12.27 -1.50
CA LEU A 282 -8.72 -11.90 -2.19
C LEU A 282 -9.82 -11.56 -1.18
N VAL A 283 -10.68 -10.61 -1.56
CA VAL A 283 -11.95 -10.38 -0.87
C VAL A 283 -12.93 -11.42 -1.39
N ASP A 284 -13.62 -12.08 -0.47
CA ASP A 284 -14.63 -13.09 -0.76
C ASP A 284 -15.75 -13.05 0.29
N LYS A 285 -16.73 -13.94 0.17
CA LYS A 285 -17.90 -13.97 1.07
C LYS A 285 -17.61 -14.27 2.54
N GLU A 286 -16.46 -14.86 2.86
CA GLU A 286 -16.04 -15.05 4.27
C GLU A 286 -15.00 -14.02 4.71
N PHE A 287 -14.78 -12.99 3.90
CA PHE A 287 -13.92 -11.89 4.28
C PHE A 287 -14.40 -11.27 5.59
N SER A 288 -13.58 -11.38 6.63
CA SER A 288 -13.93 -10.92 7.96
C SER A 288 -12.76 -10.26 8.67
N ILE A 289 -13.07 -9.22 9.43
CA ILE A 289 -12.09 -8.42 10.16
C ILE A 289 -12.38 -8.52 11.66
N LYS A 290 -11.39 -8.99 12.42
CA LYS A 290 -11.45 -9.14 13.87
C LYS A 290 -10.45 -8.20 14.52
N MET A 291 -10.89 -7.48 15.55
CA MET A 291 -10.08 -6.47 16.26
C MET A 291 -9.97 -6.75 17.77
N ASP A 292 -10.68 -7.75 18.29
CA ASP A 292 -10.55 -8.13 19.69
C ASP A 292 -9.19 -8.82 19.90
N SER A 293 -8.52 -8.47 20.99
CA SER A 293 -7.35 -9.17 21.50
C SER A 293 -7.55 -10.68 21.65
N LYS A 294 -8.77 -11.13 21.96
CA LYS A 294 -9.11 -12.55 22.08
C LYS A 294 -9.03 -13.28 20.74
N ASP A 295 -9.49 -12.63 19.66
CA ASP A 295 -9.50 -13.21 18.32
C ASP A 295 -8.16 -13.06 17.59
N THR A 296 -7.46 -11.97 17.88
CA THR A 296 -6.20 -11.60 17.21
C THR A 296 -4.97 -12.16 17.90
N GLU A 297 -5.09 -12.60 19.17
CA GLU A 297 -4.00 -13.04 20.05
C GLU A 297 -2.90 -11.96 20.23
N VAL A 298 -3.20 -10.70 19.88
CA VAL A 298 -2.25 -9.61 19.82
C VAL A 298 -2.88 -8.36 20.41
N LYS A 299 -2.17 -7.71 21.35
CA LYS A 299 -2.60 -6.43 21.89
C LYS A 299 -2.66 -5.38 20.78
N HIS A 300 -3.84 -4.78 20.58
CA HIS A 300 -4.12 -3.84 19.48
C HIS A 300 -3.89 -4.48 18.10
N GLY A 301 -4.27 -5.74 17.95
CA GLY A 301 -4.20 -6.47 16.69
C GLY A 301 -5.39 -6.18 15.77
N VAL A 302 -5.16 -6.39 14.48
CA VAL A 302 -6.21 -6.52 13.47
C VAL A 302 -5.95 -7.83 12.73
N ARG A 303 -6.95 -8.71 12.67
CA ARG A 303 -6.90 -9.99 11.98
C ARG A 303 -7.88 -9.97 10.83
N ILE A 304 -7.43 -10.36 9.65
CA ILE A 304 -8.22 -10.46 8.43
C ILE A 304 -8.20 -11.93 7.99
N ASP A 305 -9.38 -12.50 7.84
CA ASP A 305 -9.63 -13.87 7.38
C ASP A 305 -10.45 -13.82 6.07
N SER A 306 -10.34 -14.83 5.20
CA SER A 306 -11.07 -15.02 3.92
C SER A 306 -11.14 -16.51 3.54
N LEU A 307 -12.08 -16.95 2.70
CA LEU A 307 -12.24 -18.35 2.20
C LEU A 307 -10.98 -18.90 1.55
N SER A 308 -10.39 -18.12 0.63
CA SER A 308 -9.13 -18.47 -0.05
C SER A 308 -7.98 -18.73 0.94
N SER A 309 -8.22 -18.35 2.20
CA SER A 309 -7.30 -18.33 3.30
C SER A 309 -7.80 -19.11 4.52
N GLU A 310 -8.63 -20.15 4.37
CA GLU A 310 -8.93 -21.10 5.47
C GLU A 310 -7.65 -21.65 6.14
N ARG A 311 -6.52 -21.64 5.40
CA ARG A 311 -5.17 -21.94 5.91
C ARG A 311 -4.30 -20.72 6.22
N ARG A 312 -4.73 -19.47 6.03
CA ARG A 312 -3.87 -18.28 6.17
C ARG A 312 -4.55 -16.99 6.63
N SER A 313 -4.50 -16.68 7.92
CA SER A 313 -4.92 -15.37 8.43
C SER A 313 -3.84 -14.30 8.31
N LEU A 314 -4.24 -13.06 7.98
CA LEU A 314 -3.37 -11.89 8.03
C LEU A 314 -3.53 -11.20 9.39
N VAL A 315 -2.48 -11.20 10.20
CA VAL A 315 -2.48 -10.52 11.51
C VAL A 315 -1.53 -9.32 11.48
N LEU A 316 -2.08 -8.15 11.81
CA LEU A 316 -1.39 -6.87 11.90
C LEU A 316 -1.33 -6.42 13.36
N LYS A 317 -0.24 -5.75 13.74
CA LYS A 317 -0.08 -5.08 15.04
C LYS A 317 -0.11 -3.58 14.87
N CYS A 318 -0.97 -2.92 15.63
CA CYS A 318 -1.06 -1.48 15.67
C CYS A 318 -0.42 -0.89 16.93
N SER A 319 -0.10 0.40 16.89
CA SER A 319 0.51 1.12 18.01
C SER A 319 -0.43 1.42 19.17
N SER A 320 -1.75 1.44 18.91
CA SER A 320 -2.78 1.74 19.89
C SER A 320 -4.10 1.10 19.49
N TYR A 321 -5.02 0.96 20.45
CA TYR A 321 -6.36 0.44 20.20
C TYR A 321 -7.12 1.26 19.15
N ARG A 322 -7.03 2.60 19.22
CA ARG A 322 -7.67 3.49 18.24
C ARG A 322 -7.12 3.28 16.84
N HIS A 323 -5.81 3.03 16.72
CA HIS A 323 -5.18 2.75 15.44
C HIS A 323 -5.63 1.39 14.87
N ALA A 324 -5.80 0.37 15.71
CA ALA A 324 -6.38 -0.92 15.31
C ALA A 324 -7.83 -0.77 14.84
N ARG A 325 -8.66 -0.07 15.61
CA ARG A 325 -10.05 0.25 15.25
C ARG A 325 -10.12 1.02 13.93
N TRP A 326 -9.28 2.03 13.75
CA TRP A 326 -9.23 2.80 12.52
C TRP A 326 -8.89 1.92 11.31
N TRP A 327 -7.82 1.11 11.38
CA TRP A 327 -7.49 0.18 10.28
C TRP A 327 -8.62 -0.79 9.99
N GLY A 328 -9.13 -1.49 11.01
CA GLY A 328 -10.18 -2.49 10.81
C GLY A 328 -11.45 -1.90 10.20
N GLN A 329 -11.97 -0.80 10.78
CA GLN A 329 -13.18 -0.14 10.29
C GLN A 329 -12.99 0.53 8.92
N ALA A 330 -11.80 1.08 8.65
CA ALA A 330 -11.54 1.71 7.36
C ALA A 330 -11.46 0.66 6.25
N ILE A 331 -10.81 -0.48 6.50
CA ILE A 331 -10.75 -1.59 5.53
C ILE A 331 -12.16 -2.15 5.31
N GLU A 332 -12.88 -2.45 6.39
CA GLU A 332 -14.25 -2.97 6.32
C GLU A 332 -15.16 -2.02 5.54
N GLY A 333 -15.17 -0.73 5.88
CA GLY A 333 -15.98 0.27 5.19
C GLY A 333 -15.59 0.49 3.72
N PHE A 334 -14.31 0.36 3.39
CA PHE A 334 -13.84 0.45 2.00
C PHE A 334 -14.33 -0.75 1.18
N VAL A 335 -14.13 -1.97 1.70
CA VAL A 335 -14.55 -3.22 1.04
C VAL A 335 -16.06 -3.29 0.92
N GLN A 336 -16.82 -2.91 1.95
CA GLN A 336 -18.29 -2.84 1.87
C GLN A 336 -18.77 -1.82 0.83
N LYS A 337 -18.06 -0.72 0.63
CA LYS A 337 -18.45 0.32 -0.33
C LYS A 337 -18.10 -0.04 -1.77
N HIS A 338 -16.91 -0.60 -2.00
CA HIS A 338 -16.36 -0.79 -3.35
C HIS A 338 -16.34 -2.25 -3.80
N GLY A 339 -16.23 -3.20 -2.87
CA GLY A 339 -16.14 -4.63 -3.13
C GLY A 339 -17.36 -5.43 -2.66
N SER A 340 -18.52 -4.79 -2.45
CA SER A 340 -19.73 -5.46 -1.93
C SER A 340 -20.15 -6.67 -2.76
N ALA A 341 -19.92 -6.63 -4.07
CA ALA A 341 -20.19 -7.75 -4.95
C ALA A 341 -19.41 -9.01 -4.56
N PHE A 342 -18.19 -8.89 -4.03
CA PHE A 342 -17.39 -10.06 -3.63
C PHE A 342 -17.82 -10.66 -2.29
N LEU A 343 -18.62 -9.93 -1.50
CA LEU A 343 -19.06 -10.34 -0.17
C LEU A 343 -20.34 -11.20 -0.18
N THR A 344 -20.96 -11.38 -1.34
CA THR A 344 -22.24 -12.09 -1.50
C THR A 344 -22.12 -13.23 -2.49
N ASP A 345 -22.89 -14.29 -2.29
CA ASP A 345 -23.06 -15.34 -3.30
C ASP A 345 -23.88 -14.81 -4.49
N HIS A 346 -23.38 -15.01 -5.71
CA HIS A 346 -24.14 -14.73 -6.94
C HIS A 346 -24.80 -16.00 -7.48
N ARG A 347 -25.60 -15.83 -8.53
CA ARG A 347 -26.24 -16.94 -9.24
C ARG A 347 -25.22 -18.03 -9.57
N PHE A 348 -25.60 -19.29 -9.32
CA PHE A 348 -24.75 -20.47 -9.49
C PHE A 348 -23.49 -20.52 -8.60
N GLY A 349 -23.44 -19.74 -7.51
CA GLY A 349 -22.27 -19.68 -6.64
C GLY A 349 -21.06 -18.99 -7.28
N SER A 350 -21.30 -18.13 -8.28
CA SER A 350 -20.25 -17.33 -8.90
C SER A 350 -19.66 -16.33 -7.91
N PHE A 351 -18.35 -16.11 -8.01
CA PHE A 351 -17.63 -15.06 -7.28
C PHE A 351 -17.75 -13.68 -7.98
N ALA A 352 -18.11 -13.68 -9.27
CA ALA A 352 -18.23 -12.49 -10.09
C ALA A 352 -19.65 -11.93 -10.04
N ARG A 353 -19.74 -10.59 -10.06
CA ARG A 353 -21.00 -9.84 -10.13
C ARG A 353 -21.77 -10.22 -11.39
N GLU A 354 -23.10 -10.26 -11.29
CA GLU A 354 -23.96 -10.30 -12.46
C GLU A 354 -23.88 -8.98 -13.23
N GLU A 355 -23.36 -9.02 -14.45
CA GLU A 355 -23.27 -7.88 -15.33
C GLU A 355 -24.39 -7.93 -16.38
N GLN A 356 -25.08 -6.81 -16.57
CA GLN A 356 -26.15 -6.69 -17.55
C GLN A 356 -25.67 -5.92 -18.78
N ASN A 357 -26.16 -6.29 -19.97
CA ASN A 357 -25.85 -5.63 -21.24
C ASN A 357 -24.35 -5.61 -21.61
N ILE A 358 -23.59 -6.63 -21.22
CA ILE A 358 -22.21 -6.80 -21.69
C ILE A 358 -22.20 -7.22 -23.16
N PRO A 359 -21.44 -6.53 -24.03
CA PRO A 359 -21.19 -7.00 -25.38
C PRO A 359 -20.49 -8.36 -25.32
N ALA A 360 -21.15 -9.41 -25.81
CA ALA A 360 -20.57 -10.73 -25.96
C ALA A 360 -20.55 -11.11 -27.44
N LYS A 361 -19.42 -11.61 -27.93
CA LYS A 361 -19.28 -12.22 -29.25
C LYS A 361 -18.90 -13.68 -29.01
N TRP A 362 -19.68 -14.59 -29.58
CA TRP A 362 -19.44 -16.03 -29.52
C TRP A 362 -18.71 -16.49 -30.76
#